data_AF-A0A963A2E5-F1
#
_entry.id   AF-A0A963A2E5-F1
#
_cell.length_a   1.000
_cell.length_b   1.000
_cell.length_c   1.000
_cell.angle_alpha   90.00
_cell.angle_beta   90.00
_cell.angle_gamma   90.00
#
_symmetry.space_group_name_H-M   'P 1'
#
loop_
_entity.id
_entity.type
_entity.pdbx_description
1 polymer ?
#
loop_
_entity_poly.entity_id
_entity_poly.type
_entity_poly.pdbx_seq_one_letter_code
_entity_poly.pdbx_strand_id
1 'polypeptide(L)'
;MDEALRIHDYLPISYANHEEERYIRFLWDAFETNYNAEKYEFANLAFHLLYMSFVCFSVWQIRAARRADFDKAMVGFQSDVENKLASADTPFKFFENLKESAIFRFIKLVGCDNQQVGEFSKFVKQRNRIAHPSGTVFFNSKENIDAQIEQIMVEIDHIQQHMTPVLHDCLRSFLEENADPEEWEYSLPRDQIDAALIHAHYFSRKDIDACLAFDISAFDDHAAAEPIRELFGNFQEAYRTEAED
;
A
#
# COMPACT_ATOMS: atom_id res chain seq x y z
N MET A 1 -9.32 6.08 -18.44
CA MET A 1 -7.87 5.80 -18.59
C MET A 1 -7.02 6.67 -17.68
N ASP A 2 -7.06 8.00 -17.80
CA ASP A 2 -6.23 8.92 -16.98
C ASP A 2 -6.38 8.65 -15.47
N GLU A 3 -7.62 8.44 -15.02
CA GLU A 3 -7.92 8.09 -13.63
C GLU A 3 -7.27 6.78 -13.19
N ALA A 4 -7.13 5.81 -14.09
CA ALA A 4 -6.51 4.52 -13.79
C ALA A 4 -4.99 4.65 -13.60
N LEU A 5 -4.33 5.58 -14.32
CA LEU A 5 -2.88 5.79 -14.23
C LEU A 5 -2.45 6.22 -12.82
N ARG A 6 -3.33 6.94 -12.11
CA ARG A 6 -3.10 7.38 -10.73
C ARG A 6 -2.71 6.22 -9.80
N ILE A 7 -3.14 4.99 -10.07
CA ILE A 7 -2.84 3.84 -9.21
C ILE A 7 -1.33 3.60 -9.04
N HIS A 8 -0.51 3.99 -10.03
CA HIS A 8 0.95 3.87 -9.94
C HIS A 8 1.54 4.71 -8.81
N ASP A 9 0.90 5.81 -8.43
CA ASP A 9 1.36 6.65 -7.31
C ASP A 9 1.12 6.00 -5.94
N TYR A 10 0.24 4.99 -5.86
CA TYR A 10 -0.12 4.26 -4.64
C TYR A 10 0.51 2.86 -4.57
N LEU A 11 1.18 2.43 -5.64
CA LEU A 11 1.92 1.17 -5.66
C LEU A 11 3.40 1.43 -5.30
N PRO A 12 4.11 0.43 -4.75
CA PRO A 12 5.50 0.61 -4.32
C PRO A 12 6.40 1.09 -5.46
N ILE A 13 7.29 2.03 -5.16
CA ILE A 13 8.31 2.47 -6.13
C ILE A 13 9.51 1.50 -6.19
N SER A 14 9.62 0.63 -5.19
CA SER A 14 10.63 -0.41 -5.09
C SER A 14 10.00 -1.68 -4.52
N TYR A 15 10.29 -2.84 -5.13
CA TYR A 15 9.74 -4.14 -4.74
C TYR A 15 10.86 -5.04 -4.23
N ALA A 16 10.55 -5.91 -3.26
CA ALA A 16 11.54 -6.82 -2.67
C ALA A 16 12.20 -7.75 -3.69
N ASN A 17 11.49 -8.09 -4.77
CA ASN A 17 12.03 -8.93 -5.84
C ASN A 17 11.38 -8.63 -7.20
N HIS A 18 12.07 -9.06 -8.27
CA HIS A 18 11.61 -8.86 -9.65
C HIS A 18 10.33 -9.61 -10.03
N GLU A 19 9.93 -10.65 -9.28
CA GLU A 19 8.69 -11.37 -9.58
C GLU A 19 7.47 -10.56 -9.13
N GLU A 20 7.55 -9.85 -8.00
CA GLU A 20 6.52 -8.92 -7.53
C GLU A 20 6.34 -7.75 -8.50
N GLU A 21 7.43 -7.11 -8.93
CA GLU A 21 7.39 -6.03 -9.92
C GLU A 21 6.80 -6.52 -11.25
N ARG A 22 7.22 -7.72 -11.72
CA ARG A 22 6.68 -8.34 -12.94
C ARG A 22 5.18 -8.62 -12.80
N TYR A 23 4.73 -9.07 -11.63
CA TYR A 23 3.32 -9.33 -11.38
C TYR A 23 2.49 -8.04 -11.49
N ILE A 24 2.92 -6.95 -10.84
CA ILE A 24 2.23 -5.65 -10.93
C ILE A 24 2.21 -5.14 -12.39
N ARG A 25 3.34 -5.19 -13.09
CA ARG A 25 3.41 -4.81 -14.51
C ARG A 25 2.49 -5.67 -15.37
N PHE A 26 2.48 -6.97 -15.15
CA PHE A 26 1.57 -7.89 -15.86
C PHE A 26 0.09 -7.52 -15.65
N LEU A 27 -0.30 -7.16 -14.42
CA LEU A 27 -1.67 -6.72 -14.13
C LEU A 27 -2.01 -5.41 -14.86
N TRP A 28 -1.09 -4.46 -14.88
CA TRP A 28 -1.26 -3.21 -15.62
C TRP A 28 -1.38 -3.45 -17.13
N ASP A 29 -0.46 -4.22 -17.71
CA ASP A 29 -0.48 -4.55 -19.14
C ASP A 29 -1.79 -5.27 -19.53
N ALA A 30 -2.27 -6.17 -18.67
CA ALA A 30 -3.56 -6.84 -18.85
C ALA A 30 -4.73 -5.87 -18.77
N PHE A 31 -4.72 -4.92 -17.83
CA PHE A 31 -5.72 -3.87 -17.76
C PHE A 31 -5.73 -3.02 -19.03
N GLU A 32 -4.58 -2.44 -19.39
CA GLU A 32 -4.45 -1.52 -20.53
C GLU A 32 -4.84 -2.19 -21.84
N THR A 33 -4.32 -3.40 -22.10
CA THR A 33 -4.62 -4.16 -23.32
C THR A 33 -6.12 -4.46 -23.44
N ASN A 34 -6.76 -4.89 -22.36
CA ASN A 34 -8.20 -5.20 -22.39
C ASN A 34 -9.05 -3.92 -22.47
N TYR A 35 -8.66 -2.85 -21.79
CA TYR A 35 -9.36 -1.57 -21.85
C TYR A 35 -9.34 -0.99 -23.27
N ASN A 36 -8.16 -0.98 -23.92
CA ASN A 36 -8.00 -0.48 -25.28
C ASN A 36 -8.67 -1.36 -26.34
N ALA A 37 -8.81 -2.66 -26.06
CA ALA A 37 -9.55 -3.59 -26.91
C ALA A 37 -11.06 -3.64 -26.61
N GLU A 38 -11.58 -2.71 -25.79
CA GLU A 38 -12.99 -2.61 -25.37
C GLU A 38 -13.50 -3.85 -24.62
N LYS A 39 -12.59 -4.67 -24.08
CA LYS A 39 -12.88 -5.84 -23.23
C LYS A 39 -12.96 -5.41 -21.76
N TYR A 40 -13.85 -4.47 -21.47
CA TYR A 40 -13.89 -3.76 -20.19
C TYR A 40 -14.13 -4.67 -18.97
N GLU A 41 -14.85 -5.77 -19.14
CA GLU A 41 -15.04 -6.74 -18.06
C GLU A 41 -13.73 -7.39 -17.59
N PHE A 42 -12.85 -7.73 -18.54
CA PHE A 42 -11.51 -8.26 -18.24
C PHE A 42 -10.56 -7.16 -17.77
N ALA A 43 -10.69 -5.95 -18.29
CA ALA A 43 -9.97 -4.78 -17.78
C ALA A 43 -10.28 -4.57 -16.29
N ASN A 44 -11.56 -4.59 -15.89
CA ASN A 44 -11.97 -4.47 -14.50
C ASN A 44 -11.35 -5.54 -13.60
N LEU A 45 -11.25 -6.80 -14.08
CA LEU A 45 -10.64 -7.87 -13.30
C LEU A 45 -9.16 -7.59 -13.01
N ALA A 46 -8.41 -7.14 -14.03
CA ALA A 46 -7.01 -6.79 -13.87
C ALA A 46 -6.83 -5.57 -12.94
N PHE A 47 -7.65 -4.53 -13.11
CA PHE A 47 -7.61 -3.34 -12.25
C PHE A 47 -8.00 -3.66 -10.79
N HIS A 48 -8.95 -4.56 -10.57
CA HIS A 48 -9.29 -5.04 -9.24
C HIS A 48 -8.11 -5.73 -8.56
N LEU A 49 -7.30 -6.50 -9.29
CA LEU A 49 -6.11 -7.13 -8.71
C LEU A 49 -5.03 -6.10 -8.36
N LEU A 50 -4.90 -5.01 -9.11
CA LEU A 50 -4.04 -3.87 -8.71
C LEU A 50 -4.55 -3.23 -7.41
N TYR A 51 -5.85 -3.00 -7.28
CA TYR A 51 -6.46 -2.51 -6.04
C TYR A 51 -6.20 -3.45 -4.86
N MET A 52 -6.37 -4.76 -5.04
CA MET A 52 -6.07 -5.73 -3.99
C MET A 52 -4.58 -5.78 -3.64
N SER A 53 -3.70 -5.50 -4.61
CA SER A 53 -2.25 -5.40 -4.38
C SER A 53 -1.92 -4.19 -3.50
N PHE A 54 -2.49 -3.01 -3.79
CA PHE A 54 -2.41 -1.82 -2.94
C PHE A 54 -2.83 -2.15 -1.50
N VAL A 55 -4.01 -2.75 -1.31
CA VAL A 55 -4.51 -3.13 0.03
C VAL A 55 -3.54 -4.08 0.75
N CYS A 56 -2.93 -5.01 0.02
CA CYS A 56 -1.91 -5.92 0.56
C CYS A 56 -0.69 -5.17 1.09
N PHE A 57 -0.16 -4.20 0.33
CA PHE A 57 0.95 -3.37 0.77
C PHE A 57 0.57 -2.51 1.97
N SER A 58 -0.63 -1.91 2.01
CA SER A 58 -1.09 -1.15 3.17
C SER A 58 -1.16 -2.03 4.43
N VAL A 59 -1.67 -3.26 4.32
CA VAL A 59 -1.75 -4.20 5.44
C VAL A 59 -0.36 -4.66 5.89
N TRP A 60 0.57 -4.81 4.94
CA TRP A 60 1.98 -5.08 5.25
C TRP A 60 2.61 -3.94 6.05
N GLN A 61 2.39 -2.70 5.64
CA GLN A 61 2.88 -1.51 6.35
C GLN A 61 2.29 -1.42 7.77
N ILE A 62 1.00 -1.73 7.95
CA ILE A 62 0.39 -1.85 9.29
C ILE A 62 1.12 -2.91 10.15
N ARG A 63 1.41 -4.08 9.57
CA ARG A 63 2.14 -5.14 10.27
C ARG A 63 3.55 -4.70 10.66
N ALA A 64 4.24 -3.98 9.80
CA ALA A 64 5.58 -3.47 10.05
C ALA A 64 5.59 -2.43 11.17
N ALA A 65 4.74 -1.40 11.10
CA ALA A 65 4.70 -0.31 12.08
C ALA A 65 4.11 -0.72 13.43
N ARG A 66 3.06 -1.55 13.43
CA ARG A 66 2.22 -1.81 14.61
C ARG A 66 2.10 -3.30 14.90
N ARG A 67 3.24 -3.99 14.92
CA ARG A 67 3.29 -5.45 15.01
C ARG A 67 2.46 -6.03 16.14
N ALA A 68 2.54 -5.46 17.34
CA ALA A 68 1.80 -5.95 18.51
C ALA A 68 0.28 -5.87 18.31
N ASP A 69 -0.23 -4.82 17.66
CA ASP A 69 -1.67 -4.69 17.41
C ASP A 69 -2.13 -5.52 16.22
N PHE A 70 -1.26 -5.69 15.21
CA PHE A 70 -1.48 -6.65 14.14
C PHE A 70 -1.63 -8.08 14.69
N ASP A 71 -0.74 -8.51 15.59
CA ASP A 71 -0.80 -9.82 16.24
C ASP A 71 -2.08 -9.98 17.06
N LYS A 72 -2.48 -8.96 17.83
CA LYS A 72 -3.78 -8.96 18.55
C LYS A 72 -4.98 -9.02 17.61
N ALA A 73 -4.93 -8.35 16.46
CA ALA A 73 -6.01 -8.37 15.48
C ALA A 73 -6.21 -9.75 14.86
N MET A 74 -5.17 -10.60 14.88
CA MET A 74 -5.25 -11.98 14.45
C MET A 74 -5.97 -12.90 15.44
N VAL A 75 -6.20 -12.46 16.69
CA VAL A 75 -6.92 -13.26 17.69
C VAL A 75 -8.31 -13.62 17.14
N GLY A 76 -8.56 -14.94 17.05
CA GLY A 76 -9.80 -15.52 16.52
C GLY A 76 -9.70 -16.04 15.08
N PHE A 77 -8.57 -15.90 14.38
CA PHE A 77 -8.29 -16.75 13.23
C PHE A 77 -7.96 -18.18 13.67
N GLN A 78 -8.08 -19.14 12.74
CA GLN A 78 -7.58 -20.49 13.00
C GLN A 78 -6.05 -20.45 13.14
N SER A 79 -5.49 -21.30 14.00
CA SER A 79 -4.06 -21.27 14.36
C SER A 79 -3.13 -21.45 13.15
N ASP A 80 -3.56 -22.21 12.13
CA ASP A 80 -2.80 -22.37 10.89
C ASP A 80 -2.78 -21.09 10.05
N VAL A 81 -3.89 -20.35 10.00
CA VAL A 81 -3.97 -19.04 9.33
C VAL A 81 -3.13 -18.01 10.06
N GLU A 82 -3.25 -17.92 11.38
CA GLU A 82 -2.45 -17.02 12.22
C GLU A 82 -0.95 -17.23 12.03
N ASN A 83 -0.48 -18.48 12.13
CA ASN A 83 0.93 -18.82 11.96
C ASN A 83 1.46 -18.39 10.58
N LYS A 84 0.69 -18.63 9.51
CA LYS A 84 1.10 -18.29 8.14
C LYS A 84 1.10 -16.78 7.87
N LEU A 85 0.18 -16.03 8.48
CA LEU A 85 0.19 -14.57 8.41
C LEU A 85 1.37 -14.00 9.20
N ALA A 86 1.63 -14.53 10.39
CA ALA A 86 2.75 -14.12 11.24
C ALA A 86 4.11 -14.40 10.58
N SER A 87 4.24 -15.50 9.83
CA SER A 87 5.47 -15.90 9.13
C SER A 87 5.54 -15.48 7.66
N ALA A 88 4.57 -14.72 7.15
CA ALA A 88 4.60 -14.21 5.78
C ALA A 88 5.86 -13.33 5.57
N ASP A 89 6.57 -13.60 4.48
CA ASP A 89 7.79 -12.91 4.05
C ASP A 89 7.54 -11.98 2.84
N THR A 90 6.33 -11.96 2.30
CA THR A 90 5.86 -11.04 1.24
C THR A 90 4.39 -10.69 1.45
N PRO A 91 3.95 -9.46 1.09
CA PRO A 91 2.55 -9.04 1.15
C PRO A 91 1.58 -9.99 0.42
N PHE A 92 2.02 -10.62 -0.68
CA PHE A 92 1.14 -11.46 -1.50
C PHE A 92 0.78 -12.80 -0.85
N LYS A 93 1.56 -13.29 0.12
CA LYS A 93 1.25 -14.52 0.86
C LYS A 93 0.02 -14.38 1.77
N PHE A 94 -0.48 -13.16 2.01
CA PHE A 94 -1.72 -12.97 2.75
C PHE A 94 -2.92 -13.65 2.05
N PHE A 95 -3.02 -13.57 0.72
CA PHE A 95 -4.14 -14.17 -0.02
C PHE A 95 -4.03 -15.68 -0.24
N GLU A 96 -2.88 -16.30 0.03
CA GLU A 96 -2.78 -17.76 0.03
C GLU A 96 -3.63 -18.39 1.15
N ASN A 97 -3.87 -17.63 2.23
CA ASN A 97 -4.45 -18.15 3.47
C ASN A 97 -5.66 -17.37 3.97
N LEU A 98 -5.89 -16.16 3.45
CA LEU A 98 -7.06 -15.35 3.74
C LEU A 98 -7.97 -15.23 2.52
N LYS A 99 -9.28 -15.26 2.78
CA LYS A 99 -10.27 -14.75 1.83
C LYS A 99 -10.02 -13.26 1.62
N GLU A 100 -10.13 -12.78 0.39
CA GLU A 100 -9.88 -11.37 0.04
C GLU A 100 -10.61 -10.37 0.95
N SER A 101 -11.89 -10.58 1.23
CA SER A 101 -12.64 -9.66 2.10
C SER A 101 -12.15 -9.64 3.56
N ALA A 102 -11.46 -10.68 4.02
CA ALA A 102 -10.96 -10.76 5.39
C ALA A 102 -9.75 -9.84 5.62
N ILE A 103 -8.98 -9.51 4.58
CA ILE A 103 -7.80 -8.65 4.71
C ILE A 103 -8.17 -7.24 5.20
N PHE A 104 -9.34 -6.75 4.79
CA PHE A 104 -9.85 -5.44 5.20
C PHE A 104 -10.14 -5.34 6.70
N ARG A 105 -10.20 -6.46 7.44
CA ARG A 105 -10.29 -6.41 8.91
C ARG A 105 -9.10 -5.70 9.53
N PHE A 106 -7.91 -5.83 8.95
CA PHE A 106 -6.69 -5.18 9.45
C PHE A 106 -6.70 -3.67 9.24
N ILE A 107 -7.45 -3.15 8.26
CA ILE A 107 -7.62 -1.70 8.04
C ILE A 107 -8.32 -1.03 9.24
N LYS A 108 -9.00 -1.77 10.12
CA LYS A 108 -9.50 -1.19 11.39
C LYS A 108 -8.38 -0.71 12.32
N LEU A 109 -7.17 -1.25 12.18
CA LEU A 109 -6.00 -0.83 12.96
C LEU A 109 -5.53 0.59 12.62
N VAL A 110 -6.06 1.17 11.54
CA VAL A 110 -5.83 2.56 11.15
C VAL A 110 -7.00 3.49 11.45
N GLY A 111 -7.96 3.03 12.26
CA GLY A 111 -9.09 3.85 12.73
C GLY A 111 -10.36 3.76 11.89
N CYS A 112 -10.38 2.92 10.85
CA CYS A 112 -11.56 2.69 10.03
C CYS A 112 -12.66 1.93 10.78
N ASP A 113 -13.91 2.38 10.64
CA ASP A 113 -15.08 1.71 11.21
C ASP A 113 -15.58 0.54 10.34
N ASN A 114 -16.63 -0.15 10.82
CA ASN A 114 -17.23 -1.28 10.10
C ASN A 114 -17.87 -0.87 8.76
N GLN A 115 -18.40 0.35 8.67
CA GLN A 115 -19.05 0.84 7.46
C GLN A 115 -17.99 1.10 6.38
N GLN A 116 -16.91 1.80 6.72
CA GLN A 116 -15.77 2.07 5.83
C GLN A 116 -15.12 0.76 5.34
N VAL A 117 -14.87 -0.19 6.25
CA VAL A 117 -14.39 -1.53 5.87
C VAL A 117 -15.38 -2.26 4.93
N GLY A 118 -16.68 -2.08 5.16
CA GLY A 118 -17.73 -2.57 4.28
C GLY A 118 -17.62 -1.99 2.86
N GLU A 119 -17.42 -0.69 2.75
CA GLU A 119 -17.23 0.02 1.47
C GLU A 119 -15.96 -0.46 0.75
N PHE A 120 -14.82 -0.56 1.44
CA PHE A 120 -13.56 -1.03 0.84
C PHE A 120 -13.67 -2.47 0.31
N SER A 121 -14.40 -3.33 1.04
CA SER A 121 -14.59 -4.73 0.66
C SER A 121 -15.67 -4.94 -0.41
N LYS A 122 -16.46 -3.92 -0.78
CA LYS A 122 -17.58 -4.05 -1.73
C LYS A 122 -17.11 -4.53 -3.11
N PHE A 123 -15.93 -4.08 -3.54
CA PHE A 123 -15.36 -4.43 -4.83
C PHE A 123 -14.99 -5.91 -4.96
N VAL A 124 -14.65 -6.58 -3.85
CA VAL A 124 -14.43 -8.03 -3.83
C VAL A 124 -15.74 -8.77 -4.17
N LYS A 125 -16.85 -8.35 -3.56
CA LYS A 125 -18.17 -8.95 -3.83
C LYS A 125 -18.62 -8.67 -5.26
N GLN A 126 -18.40 -7.44 -5.73
CA GLN A 126 -18.73 -7.04 -7.10
C GLN A 126 -17.93 -7.86 -8.11
N ARG A 127 -16.60 -7.97 -7.94
CA ARG A 127 -15.75 -8.80 -8.80
C ARG A 127 -16.20 -10.25 -8.84
N ASN A 128 -16.53 -10.84 -7.69
CA ASN A 128 -17.03 -12.22 -7.63
C ASN A 128 -18.31 -12.43 -8.45
N ARG A 129 -19.20 -11.42 -8.50
CA ARG A 129 -20.42 -11.48 -9.31
C ARG A 129 -20.11 -11.41 -10.81
N ILE A 130 -19.16 -10.57 -11.20
CA ILE A 130 -18.74 -10.36 -12.59
C ILE A 130 -18.01 -11.60 -13.12
N ALA A 131 -17.07 -12.15 -12.36
CA ALA A 131 -16.31 -13.33 -12.77
C ALA A 131 -17.13 -14.63 -12.79
N HIS A 132 -18.36 -14.62 -12.26
CA HIS A 132 -19.22 -15.79 -12.27
C HIS A 132 -19.77 -16.02 -13.69
N PRO A 133 -19.79 -17.27 -14.21
CA PRO A 133 -20.38 -17.58 -15.52
C PRO A 133 -21.92 -17.47 -15.49
N SER A 134 -22.41 -16.23 -15.44
CA SER A 134 -23.83 -15.87 -15.37
C SER A 134 -24.42 -15.51 -16.73
N GLY A 135 -23.58 -15.37 -17.76
CA GLY A 135 -23.96 -14.90 -19.09
C GLY A 135 -24.27 -13.40 -19.16
N THR A 136 -24.06 -12.66 -18.07
CA THR A 136 -24.26 -11.20 -18.01
C THR A 136 -22.93 -10.48 -18.09
N VAL A 137 -22.78 -9.55 -19.03
CA VAL A 137 -21.64 -8.63 -19.10
C VAL A 137 -22.05 -7.31 -18.44
N PHE A 138 -21.37 -6.93 -17.37
CA PHE A 138 -21.69 -5.74 -16.57
C PHE A 138 -20.98 -4.49 -17.10
N PHE A 139 -19.78 -4.66 -17.65
CA PHE A 139 -18.99 -3.58 -18.23
C PHE A 139 -19.00 -3.70 -19.75
N ASN A 140 -20.05 -3.16 -20.37
CA ASN A 140 -20.27 -3.19 -21.82
C ASN A 140 -20.07 -1.81 -22.49
N SER A 141 -19.68 -0.80 -21.72
CA SER A 141 -19.39 0.55 -22.20
C SER A 141 -18.18 1.12 -21.47
N LYS A 142 -17.51 2.09 -22.10
CA LYS A 142 -16.38 2.81 -21.53
C LYS A 142 -16.81 3.60 -20.29
N GLU A 143 -18.00 4.17 -20.32
CA GLU A 143 -18.58 4.94 -19.24
C GLU A 143 -18.74 4.10 -17.97
N ASN A 144 -19.17 2.84 -18.10
CA ASN A 144 -19.35 1.97 -16.93
C ASN A 144 -18.02 1.60 -16.27
N ILE A 145 -16.97 1.32 -17.04
CA ILE A 145 -15.66 0.97 -16.48
C ILE A 145 -14.94 2.20 -15.93
N ASP A 146 -15.02 3.35 -16.60
CA ASP A 146 -14.43 4.59 -16.10
C ASP A 146 -15.05 4.99 -14.75
N ALA A 147 -16.38 4.90 -14.61
CA ALA A 147 -17.05 5.17 -13.33
C ALA A 147 -16.66 4.17 -12.23
N GLN A 148 -16.38 2.91 -12.60
CA GLN A 148 -15.92 1.90 -11.64
C GLN A 148 -14.49 2.18 -11.16
N ILE A 149 -13.61 2.57 -12.08
CA ILE A 149 -12.22 2.93 -11.77
C ILE A 149 -12.20 4.14 -10.84
N GLU A 150 -12.99 5.18 -11.15
CA GLU A 150 -13.12 6.38 -10.31
C GLU A 150 -13.55 6.01 -8.89
N GLN A 151 -14.56 5.14 -8.74
CA GLN A 151 -14.98 4.68 -7.42
C GLN A 151 -13.87 3.92 -6.67
N ILE A 152 -13.12 3.07 -7.36
CA ILE A 152 -11.99 2.34 -6.74
C ILE A 152 -10.90 3.33 -6.31
N MET A 153 -10.55 4.31 -7.15
CA MET A 153 -9.53 5.31 -6.83
C MET A 153 -9.93 6.18 -5.64
N VAL A 154 -11.21 6.56 -5.52
CA VAL A 154 -11.73 7.26 -4.34
C VAL A 154 -11.55 6.43 -3.06
N GLU A 155 -11.80 5.12 -3.10
CA GLU A 155 -11.56 4.29 -1.91
C GLU A 155 -10.06 4.09 -1.62
N ILE A 156 -9.20 4.04 -2.65
CA ILE A 156 -7.74 4.05 -2.48
C ILE A 156 -7.31 5.33 -1.75
N ASP A 157 -7.82 6.50 -2.18
CA ASP A 157 -7.57 7.79 -1.52
C ASP A 157 -8.01 7.76 -0.05
N HIS A 158 -9.19 7.23 0.25
CA HIS A 158 -9.67 7.10 1.63
C HIS A 158 -8.77 6.21 2.48
N ILE A 159 -8.37 5.04 1.96
CA ILE A 159 -7.45 4.15 2.67
C ILE A 159 -6.12 4.86 2.91
N GLN A 160 -5.57 5.54 1.90
CA GLN A 160 -4.30 6.28 2.00
C GLN A 160 -4.35 7.34 3.10
N GLN A 161 -5.45 8.08 3.22
CA GLN A 161 -5.63 9.07 4.28
C GLN A 161 -5.56 8.43 5.68
N HIS A 162 -6.23 7.30 5.88
CA HIS A 162 -6.17 6.57 7.14
C HIS A 162 -4.81 5.92 7.40
N MET A 163 -4.04 5.60 6.36
CA MET A 163 -2.70 5.04 6.49
C MET A 163 -1.67 6.06 6.99
N THR A 164 -1.91 7.37 6.89
CA THR A 164 -0.93 8.42 7.24
C THR A 164 -0.29 8.24 8.63
N PRO A 165 -1.04 7.98 9.73
CA PRO A 165 -0.43 7.72 11.04
C PRO A 165 0.47 6.48 11.08
N VAL A 166 0.16 5.42 10.32
CA VAL A 166 1.00 4.22 10.22
C VAL A 166 2.29 4.51 9.47
N LEU A 167 2.20 5.29 8.39
CA LEU A 167 3.38 5.72 7.62
C LEU A 167 4.30 6.60 8.46
N HIS A 168 3.71 7.50 9.25
CA HIS A 168 4.44 8.32 10.23
C HIS A 168 5.09 7.47 11.33
N ASP A 169 4.44 6.40 11.79
CA ASP A 169 5.04 5.45 12.73
C ASP A 169 6.23 4.71 12.09
N CYS A 170 6.12 4.24 10.84
CA CYS A 170 7.24 3.65 10.10
C CYS A 170 8.43 4.63 10.00
N LEU A 171 8.18 5.87 9.57
CA LEU A 171 9.21 6.89 9.45
C LEU A 171 9.85 7.21 10.80
N ARG A 172 9.04 7.34 11.86
CA ARG A 172 9.53 7.58 13.22
C ARG A 172 10.49 6.48 13.66
N SER A 173 10.08 5.21 13.57
CA SER A 173 10.94 4.08 13.92
C SER A 173 12.23 4.08 13.12
N PHE A 174 12.15 4.30 11.80
CA PHE A 174 13.34 4.40 10.95
C PHE A 174 14.30 5.50 11.42
N LEU A 175 13.80 6.71 11.67
CA LEU A 175 14.62 7.84 12.11
C LEU A 175 15.28 7.58 13.48
N GLU A 176 14.54 6.99 14.42
CA GLU A 176 15.05 6.62 15.75
C GLU A 176 16.14 5.54 15.67
N GLU A 177 15.87 4.47 14.92
CA GLU A 177 16.78 3.32 14.76
C GLU A 177 18.03 3.65 13.93
N ASN A 178 17.97 4.67 13.09
CA ASN A 178 19.06 5.08 12.21
C ASN A 178 19.65 6.45 12.60
N ALA A 179 19.48 6.87 13.86
CA ALA A 179 20.00 8.14 14.35
C ALA A 179 21.54 8.18 14.41
N ASP A 180 22.21 7.02 14.46
CA ASP A 180 23.68 6.92 14.42
C ASP A 180 24.18 6.43 13.06
N PRO A 181 24.84 7.28 12.25
CA PRO A 181 25.41 6.89 10.97
C PRO A 181 26.49 5.80 11.03
N GLU A 182 27.12 5.57 12.19
CA GLU A 182 28.10 4.49 12.35
C GLU A 182 27.44 3.10 12.36
N GLU A 183 26.15 3.02 12.65
CA GLU A 183 25.37 1.77 12.67
C GLU A 183 24.65 1.48 11.35
N TRP A 184 24.74 2.37 10.36
CA TRP A 184 24.06 2.21 9.08
C TRP A 184 24.59 1.00 8.29
N GLU A 185 23.67 0.33 7.59
CA GLU A 185 24.01 -0.74 6.65
C GLU A 185 24.64 -0.18 5.36
N TYR A 186 24.29 1.06 5.01
CA TYR A 186 24.75 1.76 3.81
C TYR A 186 25.43 3.09 4.18
N SER A 187 26.58 3.38 3.56
CA SER A 187 27.40 4.54 3.91
C SER A 187 26.86 5.89 3.41
N LEU A 188 25.93 5.88 2.45
CA LEU A 188 25.30 7.07 1.92
C LEU A 188 23.89 7.23 2.50
N PRO A 189 23.50 8.42 2.99
CA PRO A 189 22.16 8.65 3.54
C PRO A 189 21.04 8.24 2.58
N ARG A 190 21.21 8.54 1.29
CA ARG A 190 20.26 8.18 0.24
C ARG A 190 20.06 6.67 0.14
N ASP A 191 21.14 5.90 0.12
CA ASP A 191 21.07 4.44 0.00
C ASP A 191 20.46 3.83 1.27
N GLN A 192 20.78 4.38 2.44
CA GLN A 192 20.19 3.97 3.71
C GLN A 192 18.67 4.19 3.72
N ILE A 193 18.22 5.37 3.29
CA ILE A 193 16.78 5.68 3.19
C ILE A 193 16.10 4.77 2.16
N ASP A 194 16.67 4.63 0.97
CA ASP A 194 16.06 3.87 -0.12
C ASP A 194 15.92 2.39 0.25
N ALA A 195 16.93 1.81 0.92
CA ALA A 195 16.92 0.41 1.31
C ALA A 195 16.10 0.16 2.59
N ALA A 196 16.43 0.84 3.68
CA ALA A 196 15.91 0.54 5.02
C ALA A 196 14.53 1.16 5.31
N LEU A 197 14.12 2.20 4.58
CA LEU A 197 12.76 2.76 4.69
C LEU A 197 11.92 2.38 3.46
N ILE A 198 12.34 2.81 2.27
CA ILE A 198 11.46 2.79 1.10
C ILE A 198 11.24 1.37 0.58
N HIS A 199 12.33 0.64 0.35
CA HIS A 199 12.27 -0.73 -0.14
C HIS A 199 11.73 -1.69 0.94
N ALA A 200 12.27 -1.62 2.17
CA ALA A 200 11.87 -2.51 3.26
C ALA A 200 10.37 -2.42 3.62
N HIS A 201 9.77 -1.22 3.47
CA HIS A 201 8.36 -0.98 3.81
C HIS A 201 7.45 -0.81 2.59
N TYR A 202 7.94 -1.09 1.37
CA TYR A 202 7.18 -0.98 0.13
C TYR A 202 6.51 0.39 -0.07
N PHE A 203 7.23 1.48 0.22
CA PHE A 203 6.64 2.82 0.10
C PHE A 203 6.32 3.16 -1.36
N SER A 204 5.10 3.63 -1.56
CA SER A 204 4.65 4.27 -2.79
C SER A 204 5.02 5.76 -2.82
N ARG A 205 4.77 6.42 -3.95
CA ARG A 205 4.96 7.88 -4.05
C ARG A 205 4.04 8.62 -3.08
N LYS A 206 2.79 8.18 -2.93
CA LYS A 206 1.82 8.77 -1.99
C LYS A 206 2.18 8.53 -0.53
N ASP A 207 2.85 7.42 -0.22
CA ASP A 207 3.36 7.19 1.13
C ASP A 207 4.48 8.16 1.48
N ILE A 208 5.39 8.38 0.54
CA ILE A 208 6.48 9.35 0.65
C ILE A 208 5.91 10.76 0.83
N ASP A 209 4.93 11.16 0.02
CA ASP A 209 4.28 12.48 0.14
C ASP A 209 3.64 12.69 1.52
N ALA A 210 3.01 11.65 2.09
CA ALA A 210 2.46 11.71 3.44
C ALA A 210 3.55 11.86 4.52
N CYS A 211 4.68 11.16 4.36
CA CYS A 211 5.85 11.24 5.23
C CYS A 211 6.61 12.56 5.11
N LEU A 212 6.61 13.22 3.95
CA LEU A 212 7.19 14.56 3.80
C LEU A 212 6.48 15.61 4.66
N ALA A 213 5.20 15.38 5.00
CA ALA A 213 4.41 16.21 5.91
C ALA A 213 4.60 15.86 7.40
N PHE A 214 5.50 14.94 7.75
CA PHE A 214 5.76 14.54 9.14
C PHE A 214 6.31 15.71 9.97
N ASP A 215 5.78 15.86 11.19
CA ASP A 215 6.24 16.87 12.13
C ASP A 215 7.49 16.41 12.88
N ILE A 216 8.65 16.78 12.35
CA ILE A 216 9.96 16.46 12.93
C ILE A 216 10.17 17.09 14.31
N SER A 217 9.39 18.11 14.71
CA SER A 217 9.49 18.70 16.05
C SER A 217 9.07 17.75 17.18
N ALA A 218 8.42 16.63 16.84
CA ALA A 218 8.14 15.54 17.77
C ALA A 218 9.41 14.92 18.41
N PHE A 219 10.60 15.25 17.91
CA PHE A 219 11.89 14.77 18.40
C PHE A 219 12.69 15.81 19.19
N ASP A 220 12.15 17.00 19.48
CA ASP A 220 12.91 18.11 20.09
C ASP A 220 13.54 17.75 21.45
N ASP A 221 12.85 16.92 22.23
CA ASP A 221 13.31 16.44 23.52
C ASP A 221 14.11 15.13 23.44
N HIS A 222 14.37 14.61 22.23
CA HIS A 222 15.09 13.35 22.02
C HIS A 222 16.61 13.56 22.13
N ALA A 223 17.31 12.61 22.76
CA ALA A 223 18.76 12.71 22.95
C ALA A 223 19.55 12.80 21.63
N ALA A 224 19.00 12.21 20.56
CA ALA A 224 19.56 12.23 19.21
C ALA A 224 18.76 13.16 18.26
N ALA A 225 18.17 14.25 18.77
CA ALA A 225 17.34 15.16 17.97
C ALA A 225 18.05 15.70 16.72
N GLU A 226 19.33 16.09 16.84
CA GLU A 226 20.08 16.68 15.73
C GLU A 226 20.37 15.66 14.60
N PRO A 227 20.95 14.47 14.87
CA PRO A 227 21.10 13.45 13.83
C PRO A 227 19.78 13.02 13.18
N ILE A 228 18.69 12.91 13.96
CA ILE A 228 17.36 12.59 13.44
C ILE A 228 16.88 13.66 12.46
N ARG A 229 17.06 14.94 12.79
CA ARG A 229 16.71 16.07 11.90
C ARG A 229 17.55 16.07 10.64
N GLU A 230 18.84 15.76 10.73
CA GLU A 230 19.73 15.65 9.58
C GLU A 230 19.28 14.52 8.65
N LEU A 231 19.00 13.32 9.18
CA LEU A 231 18.51 12.19 8.39
C LEU A 231 17.16 12.50 7.74
N PHE A 232 16.23 13.13 8.46
CA PHE A 232 14.96 13.57 7.87
C PHE A 232 15.17 14.66 6.80
N GLY A 233 16.14 15.55 6.98
CA GLY A 233 16.54 16.52 5.96
C GLY A 233 17.02 15.85 4.67
N ASN A 234 17.84 14.80 4.79
CA ASN A 234 18.27 13.97 3.66
C ASN A 234 17.08 13.29 2.97
N PHE A 235 16.12 12.76 3.74
CA PHE A 235 14.87 12.21 3.18
C PHE A 235 14.06 13.26 2.41
N GLN A 236 13.95 14.48 2.94
CA GLN A 236 13.25 15.56 2.25
C GLN A 236 13.97 15.98 0.96
N GLU A 237 15.29 16.15 0.98
CA GLU A 237 16.08 16.47 -0.22
C GLU A 237 15.97 15.38 -1.29
N ALA A 238 15.99 14.11 -0.87
CA ALA A 238 15.88 12.95 -1.74
C ALA A 238 14.54 12.86 -2.48
N TYR A 239 13.45 13.31 -1.86
CA TYR A 239 12.10 12.96 -2.32
C TYR A 239 11.13 14.12 -2.54
N ARG A 240 11.47 15.34 -2.09
CA ARG A 240 10.70 16.52 -2.45
C ARG A 240 10.84 16.73 -3.95
N THR A 241 9.75 16.57 -4.69
CA THR A 241 9.71 16.97 -6.09
C THR A 241 9.86 18.49 -6.10
N GLU A 242 10.83 19.04 -6.83
CA GLU A 242 10.79 20.46 -7.18
C GLU A 242 9.43 20.69 -7.84
N ALA A 243 8.59 21.51 -7.22
CA ALA A 243 7.34 21.91 -7.85
C ALA A 243 7.72 22.56 -9.18
N GLU A 244 7.20 22.06 -10.29
CA GLU A 244 7.22 22.81 -11.55
C GLU A 244 6.53 24.16 -11.27
N ASP A 245 7.32 25.23 -11.27
CA ASP A 245 6.88 26.63 -11.21
C ASP A 245 5.93 26.99 -12.37
#